data_AF-A0A5N8VCD7-F1
#
_entry.id   AF-A0A5N8VCD7-F1
#
_cell.length_a   1.000
_cell.length_b   1.000
_cell.length_c   1.000
_cell.angle_alpha   90.00
_cell.angle_beta   90.00
_cell.angle_gamma   90.00
#
_symmetry.space_group_name_H-M   'P 1'
#
loop_
_entity.id
_entity.type
_entity.pdbx_description
1 polymer ?
#
loop_
_entity_poly.entity_id
_entity_poly.type
_entity_poly.pdbx_seq_one_letter_code
_entity_poly.pdbx_strand_id
1 'polypeptide(L)'
;MTWQWIGLTIFSLTLLPAGLAMAAGWAPARLRAQLAPVRAHGWALLSLYAVAPLNAIPRLGGASPEMSLALTAVGGIVGVAGCLLAGLARLGTAKGGVR
;
A
#
# COMPACT_ATOMS: atom_id res chain seq x y z
N MET A 1 -14.26 17.65 4.17
CA MET A 1 -13.26 17.49 5.24
C MET A 1 -13.40 16.17 5.98
N THR A 2 -14.57 15.79 6.50
CA THR A 2 -14.76 14.53 7.26
C THR A 2 -14.34 13.27 6.50
N TRP A 3 -14.61 13.18 5.19
CA TRP A 3 -14.21 12.03 4.37
C TRP A 3 -12.70 11.81 4.27
N GLN A 4 -11.90 12.87 4.25
CA GLN A 4 -10.44 12.77 4.19
C GLN A 4 -9.88 12.23 5.50
N TRP A 5 -10.42 12.70 6.62
CA TRP A 5 -10.08 12.17 7.94
C TRP A 5 -10.48 10.71 8.10
N ILE A 6 -11.69 10.33 7.70
CA ILE A 6 -12.16 8.95 7.74
C ILE A 6 -11.25 8.05 6.90
N GLY A 7 -11.00 8.41 5.65
CA GLY A 7 -10.14 7.64 4.74
C GLY A 7 -8.73 7.48 5.30
N LEU A 8 -8.11 8.58 5.74
CA LEU A 8 -6.77 8.55 6.32
C LEU A 8 -6.71 7.67 7.57
N THR A 9 -7.71 7.75 8.45
CA THR A 9 -7.78 6.97 9.68
C THR A 9 -7.92 5.48 9.38
N ILE A 10 -8.86 5.11 8.51
CA ILE A 10 -9.09 3.71 8.14
C ILE A 10 -7.82 3.10 7.51
N PHE A 11 -7.23 3.79 6.54
CA PHE A 11 -6.00 3.30 5.88
C PHE A 11 -4.83 3.20 6.85
N SER A 12 -4.68 4.17 7.76
CA SER A 12 -3.62 4.13 8.78
C SER A 12 -3.80 3.01 9.78
N LEU A 13 -5.04 2.68 10.17
CA LEU A 13 -5.29 1.58 11.12
C LEU A 13 -5.19 0.20 10.46
N THR A 14 -5.55 0.09 9.18
CA THR A 14 -5.65 -1.20 8.49
C THR A 14 -4.40 -1.58 7.71
N LEU A 15 -3.78 -0.64 6.99
CA LEU A 15 -2.70 -0.95 6.05
C LEU A 15 -1.31 -0.67 6.62
N LEU A 16 -1.15 0.42 7.38
CA LEU A 16 0.17 0.83 7.88
C LEU A 16 0.81 -0.22 8.82
N PRO A 17 0.13 -0.76 9.84
CA PRO A 17 0.76 -1.69 10.78
C PRO A 17 1.13 -3.00 10.09
N ALA A 18 0.21 -3.54 9.29
CA ALA A 18 0.41 -4.76 8.53
C ALA A 18 1.53 -4.60 7.48
N GLY A 19 1.50 -3.49 6.73
CA GLY A 19 2.51 -3.17 5.72
C GLY A 19 3.91 -3.06 6.30
N LEU A 20 4.07 -2.33 7.43
CA LEU A 20 5.36 -2.21 8.12
C LEU A 20 5.88 -3.55 8.63
N ALA A 21 5.03 -4.33 9.30
CA ALA A 21 5.42 -5.63 9.83
C ALA A 21 5.88 -6.57 8.70
N MET A 22 5.12 -6.61 7.59
CA MET A 22 5.47 -7.44 6.43
C MET A 22 6.71 -6.94 5.69
N ALA A 23 6.90 -5.63 5.55
CA ALA A 23 8.10 -5.06 4.93
C ALA A 23 9.37 -5.39 5.75
N ALA A 24 9.25 -5.48 7.08
CA ALA A 24 10.27 -5.99 8.00
C ALA A 24 10.45 -7.52 7.95
N GLY A 25 9.68 -8.24 7.13
CA GLY A 25 9.76 -9.69 6.96
C GLY A 25 8.94 -10.50 7.98
N TRP A 26 8.11 -9.82 8.78
CA TRP A 26 7.22 -10.47 9.72
C TRP A 26 5.89 -10.85 9.04
N ALA A 27 5.49 -12.10 9.20
CA ALA A 27 4.16 -12.59 8.85
C ALA A 27 3.82 -13.75 9.78
N PRO A 28 2.55 -13.91 10.18
CA PRO A 28 2.10 -15.05 10.97
C PRO A 28 2.50 -16.36 10.31
N ALA A 29 2.99 -17.33 11.08
CA ALA A 29 3.52 -18.60 10.55
C ALA A 29 2.54 -19.31 9.61
N ARG A 30 1.24 -19.30 9.96
CA ARG A 30 0.15 -19.87 9.14
C ARG A 30 -0.06 -19.19 7.79
N LEU A 31 0.27 -17.91 7.68
CA LEU A 31 0.09 -17.11 6.46
C LEU A 31 1.40 -16.95 5.67
N ARG A 32 2.55 -17.26 6.28
CA ARG A 32 3.87 -17.03 5.70
C ARG A 32 4.05 -17.72 4.35
N ALA A 33 3.53 -18.94 4.20
CA ALA A 33 3.58 -19.69 2.95
C ALA A 33 2.76 -19.03 1.82
N GLN A 34 1.59 -18.48 2.17
CA GLN A 34 0.69 -17.82 1.21
C GLN A 34 1.16 -16.41 0.83
N LEU A 35 1.85 -15.74 1.76
CA LEU A 35 2.32 -14.37 1.61
C LEU A 35 3.78 -14.30 1.13
N ALA A 36 4.41 -15.43 0.83
CA ALA A 36 5.75 -15.43 0.26
C ALA A 36 5.72 -14.77 -1.14
N PRO A 37 6.71 -13.93 -1.49
CA PRO A 37 7.68 -13.27 -0.61
C PRO A 37 7.02 -12.19 0.28
N VAL A 38 7.15 -12.34 1.61
CA VAL A 38 6.45 -11.51 2.61
C VAL A 38 6.79 -10.03 2.48
N ARG A 39 8.07 -9.72 2.24
CA ARG A 39 8.55 -8.34 2.11
C ARG A 39 7.94 -7.62 0.91
N ALA A 40 7.76 -8.31 -0.22
CA ALA A 40 7.17 -7.71 -1.42
C ALA A 40 5.69 -7.35 -1.20
N HIS A 41 4.95 -8.25 -0.54
CA HIS A 41 3.56 -7.97 -0.16
C HIS A 41 3.48 -6.83 0.87
N GLY A 42 4.45 -6.72 1.79
CA GLY A 42 4.55 -5.57 2.71
C GLY A 42 4.74 -4.24 1.98
N TRP A 43 5.67 -4.19 1.03
CA TRP A 43 5.89 -2.99 0.20
C TRP A 43 4.67 -2.65 -0.67
N ALA A 44 3.95 -3.66 -1.18
CA ALA A 44 2.70 -3.43 -1.89
C ALA A 44 1.63 -2.79 -0.99
N LEU A 45 1.47 -3.27 0.25
CA LEU A 45 0.55 -2.68 1.23
C LEU A 45 0.95 -1.25 1.61
N LEU A 46 2.24 -0.97 1.80
CA LEU A 46 2.72 0.38 2.09
C LEU A 46 2.51 1.34 0.91
N SER A 47 2.61 0.85 -0.32
CA SER A 47 2.30 1.63 -1.53
C SER A 47 0.81 1.99 -1.58
N LEU A 48 -0.08 1.03 -1.26
CA LEU A 48 -1.52 1.28 -1.15
C LEU A 48 -1.85 2.23 0.02
N TYR A 49 -1.16 2.09 1.16
CA TYR A 49 -1.28 3.01 2.27
C TYR A 49 -0.95 4.44 1.83
N ALA A 50 0.15 4.66 1.11
CA ALA A 50 0.62 5.98 0.70
C ALA A 50 -0.38 6.78 -0.16
N VAL A 51 -1.32 6.12 -0.84
CA VAL A 51 -2.39 6.79 -1.60
C VAL A 51 -3.25 7.68 -0.70
N ALA A 52 -3.58 7.20 0.50
CA ALA A 52 -4.43 7.92 1.44
C ALA A 52 -3.81 9.25 1.93
N PRO A 53 -2.58 9.30 2.50
CA PRO A 53 -1.98 10.55 2.93
C PRO A 53 -1.65 11.49 1.75
N LEU A 54 -1.23 10.97 0.59
CA LEU A 54 -0.99 11.80 -0.61
C LEU A 54 -2.26 12.50 -1.09
N ASN A 55 -3.42 11.87 -0.95
CA ASN A 55 -4.69 12.48 -1.32
C ASN A 55 -5.28 13.36 -0.21
N ALA A 56 -5.22 12.91 1.05
CA ALA A 56 -5.94 13.52 2.17
C ALA A 56 -5.19 14.70 2.80
N ILE A 57 -3.89 14.56 3.09
CA ILE A 57 -3.13 15.57 3.85
C ILE A 57 -3.10 16.94 3.14
N PRO A 58 -2.82 17.04 1.82
CA PRO A 58 -2.78 18.33 1.14
C PRO A 58 -4.14 19.03 1.19
N ARG A 59 -5.23 18.28 0.99
CA ARG A 59 -6.58 18.82 0.99
C ARG A 59 -7.02 19.29 2.38
N LEU A 60 -6.61 18.57 3.43
CA LEU A 60 -6.80 18.98 4.82
C LEU A 60 -5.99 20.24 5.15
N GLY A 61 -4.80 20.38 4.56
CA GLY A 61 -3.93 21.55 4.69
C GLY A 61 -4.29 22.74 3.80
N GLY A 62 -5.42 22.69 3.08
CA GLY A 62 -5.87 23.80 2.22
C GLY A 62 -5.07 23.97 0.92
N ALA A 63 -4.43 22.90 0.43
CA ALA A 63 -3.74 22.93 -0.86
C ALA A 63 -4.68 23.29 -2.02
N SER A 64 -4.12 23.93 -3.05
CA SER A 64 -4.89 24.29 -4.25
C SER A 64 -5.47 23.05 -4.96
N PRO A 65 -6.50 23.23 -5.81
CA PRO A 65 -7.08 22.13 -6.59
C PRO A 65 -6.05 21.44 -7.50
N GLU A 66 -5.15 22.19 -8.12
CA GLU A 66 -4.12 21.69 -9.04
C GLU A 66 -3.10 20.84 -8.30
N MET A 67 -2.63 21.31 -7.14
CA MET A 67 -1.73 20.56 -6.27
C MET A 67 -2.40 19.26 -5.78
N SER A 68 -3.66 19.35 -5.37
CA SER A 68 -4.44 18.20 -4.94
C SER A 68 -4.64 17.18 -6.06
N LEU A 69 -4.84 17.63 -7.29
CA LEU A 69 -4.96 16.76 -8.47
C LEU A 69 -3.63 16.08 -8.79
N ALA A 70 -2.53 16.84 -8.79
CA ALA A 70 -1.18 16.31 -9.02
C ALA A 70 -0.83 15.21 -8.01
N LEU A 71 -1.05 15.47 -6.71
CA LEU A 71 -0.77 14.48 -5.66
C LEU A 71 -1.74 13.28 -5.71
N THR A 72 -2.97 13.48 -6.20
CA THR A 72 -3.89 12.36 -6.47
C THR A 72 -3.36 11.49 -7.60
N ALA A 73 -2.84 12.07 -8.68
CA ALA A 73 -2.23 11.33 -9.78
C ALA A 73 -0.98 10.56 -9.32
N VAL A 74 -0.11 11.19 -8.53
CA VAL A 74 1.05 10.52 -7.91
C VAL A 74 0.60 9.36 -7.03
N GLY A 75 -0.40 9.57 -6.17
CA GLY A 75 -1.00 8.50 -5.36
C GLY A 75 -1.52 7.34 -6.23
N GLY A 76 -2.19 7.64 -7.33
CA GLY A 76 -2.66 6.63 -8.29
C GLY A 76 -1.51 5.80 -8.88
N ILE A 77 -0.43 6.45 -9.32
CA ILE A 77 0.78 5.78 -9.85
C ILE A 77 1.39 4.87 -8.79
N VAL A 78 1.56 5.35 -7.56
CA VAL A 78 2.10 4.57 -6.44
C VAL A 78 1.19 3.36 -6.13
N GLY A 79 -0.13 3.55 -6.13
CA GLY A 79 -1.09 2.46 -5.94
C GLY A 79 -0.99 1.39 -7.01
N VAL A 80 -0.89 1.79 -8.29
CA VAL A 80 -0.70 0.87 -9.42
C VAL A 80 0.62 0.10 -9.28
N ALA A 81 1.71 0.78 -8.94
CA ALA A 81 3.00 0.13 -8.71
C ALA A 81 2.92 -0.91 -7.57
N GLY A 82 2.22 -0.59 -6.48
CA GLY A 82 1.95 -1.53 -5.39
C GLY A 82 1.19 -2.78 -5.86
N CYS A 83 0.14 -2.61 -6.66
CA CYS A 83 -0.61 -3.73 -7.24
C CYS A 83 0.25 -4.61 -8.15
N LEU A 84 1.10 -4.00 -8.99
CA LEU A 84 2.03 -4.71 -9.85
C LEU A 84 3.05 -5.52 -9.03
N LEU A 85 3.61 -4.93 -7.97
CA LEU A 85 4.52 -5.62 -7.05
C LEU A 85 3.86 -6.84 -6.41
N ALA A 86 2.62 -6.71 -5.92
CA ALA A 86 1.87 -7.84 -5.37
C ALA A 86 1.62 -8.94 -6.42
N GLY A 87 1.25 -8.56 -7.64
CA GLY A 87 1.05 -9.50 -8.75
C GLY A 87 2.33 -10.24 -9.12
N LEU A 88 3.44 -9.52 -9.26
CA LEU A 88 4.76 -10.10 -9.56
C LEU A 88 5.24 -11.02 -8.44
N ALA A 89 5.01 -10.65 -7.18
CA ALA A 89 5.34 -11.49 -6.02
C ALA A 89 4.61 -12.84 -6.07
N ARG A 90 3.33 -12.86 -6.47
CA ARG A 90 2.55 -14.09 -6.66
C ARG A 90 3.01 -14.92 -7.87
N LEU A 91 3.37 -14.28 -8.98
CA LEU A 91 3.87 -14.98 -10.16
C LEU A 91 5.25 -15.61 -9.90
N GLY A 92 6.10 -14.95 -9.11
CA GLY A 92 7.41 -15.44 -8.72
C GLY A 92 7.35 -16.72 -7.89
N THR A 93 6.38 -16.84 -6.97
CA THR A 93 6.19 -18.07 -6.19
C THR A 93 5.61 -19.22 -7.02
N ALA A 94 4.69 -18.94 -7.95
CA ALA A 94 4.14 -19.95 -8.85
C ALA A 94 5.21 -20.61 -9.73
N LYS A 95 6.17 -19.83 -10.26
CA LYS A 95 7.29 -20.38 -11.06
C LYS A 95 8.32 -21.16 -10.24
N GLY A 96 8.45 -20.89 -8.94
CA GLY A 96 9.40 -21.56 -8.05
C GLY A 96 8.94 -22.92 -7.51
N GLY A 97 7.64 -23.23 -7.58
CA GLY A 97 7.03 -24.46 -7.05
C GLY A 97 6.98 -25.65 -8.03
N VAL A 98 7.59 -25.55 -9.21
CA VAL A 98 7.66 -26.62 -10.23
C VAL A 98 9.05 -27.29 -10.22
N ARG A 99 9.68 -27.44 -9.05
CA ARG A 99 10.94 -28.18 -8.90
C ARG A 99 10.83 -29.21 -7.80
#